data_AF-A0A426Y3G0-F1
#
_entry.id   AF-A0A426Y3G0-F1
#
_cell.length_a   1.000
_cell.length_b   1.000
_cell.length_c   1.000
_cell.angle_alpha   90.00
_cell.angle_beta   90.00
_cell.angle_gamma   90.00
#
_symmetry.space_group_name_H-M   'P 1'
#
loop_
_entity.id
_entity.type
_entity.pdbx_description
1 polymer ?
#
loop_
_entity_poly.entity_id
_entity_poly.type
_entity_poly.pdbx_seq_one_letter_code
_entity_poly.pdbx_strand_id
1 'polypeptide(L)'
;MDSASVIIIGAGMSGISAAKTLSDAGVKDILILEATNRIGGRIRNTYFADLNVETGANWIEGVHGEEQNPIWEMAQQLGLRTFRSDYSNLSSNTYKQE
;
A
#
# COMPACT_ATOMS: atom_id res chain seq x y z
N MET A 1 -30.90 0.03 18.15
CA MET A 1 -29.70 -0.76 18.47
C MET A 1 -28.57 0.23 18.55
N ASP A 2 -27.90 0.31 19.70
CA ASP A 2 -26.70 1.15 19.80
C ASP A 2 -25.68 0.63 18.77
N SER A 3 -25.17 1.54 17.93
CA SER A 3 -24.13 1.19 16.96
C SER A 3 -22.89 0.71 17.71
N ALA A 4 -22.34 -0.45 17.35
CA ALA A 4 -21.12 -0.94 17.97
C ALA A 4 -19.94 0.00 17.64
N SER A 5 -19.23 0.46 18.67
CA SER A 5 -17.98 1.21 18.53
C SER A 5 -16.82 0.26 18.24
N VAL A 6 -15.98 0.60 17.26
CA VAL A 6 -14.84 -0.23 16.83
C VAL A 6 -13.53 0.50 17.04
N ILE A 7 -12.59 -0.13 17.73
CA ILE A 7 -11.20 0.35 17.84
C ILE A 7 -10.31 -0.52 16.95
N ILE A 8 -9.53 0.12 16.08
CA ILE A 8 -8.53 -0.51 15.23
C ILE A 8 -7.15 -0.09 15.73
N ILE A 9 -6.31 -1.06 16.10
CA ILE A 9 -4.94 -0.81 16.57
C ILE A 9 -3.98 -0.96 15.38
N GLY A 10 -3.40 0.16 14.96
CA GLY A 10 -2.46 0.27 13.84
C GLY A 10 -3.12 0.78 12.57
N ALA A 11 -2.56 1.86 12.00
CA ALA A 11 -2.97 2.46 10.73
C ALA A 11 -2.11 1.99 9.54
N GLY A 12 -1.71 0.71 9.55
CA GLY A 12 -1.09 0.06 8.38
C GLY A 12 -2.11 -0.28 7.28
N MET A 13 -1.66 -0.89 6.18
CA MET A 13 -2.52 -1.30 5.06
C MET A 13 -3.75 -2.09 5.52
N SER A 14 -3.56 -3.10 6.39
CA SER A 14 -4.68 -3.91 6.90
C SER A 14 -5.65 -3.11 7.77
N GLY A 15 -5.15 -2.26 8.66
CA GLY A 15 -5.98 -1.46 9.56
C GLY A 15 -6.82 -0.41 8.82
N ILE A 16 -6.21 0.28 7.85
CA ILE A 16 -6.92 1.24 6.98
C ILE A 16 -7.91 0.52 6.08
N SER A 17 -7.56 -0.63 5.52
CA SER A 17 -8.47 -1.44 4.71
C SER A 17 -9.68 -1.90 5.53
N ALA A 18 -9.46 -2.41 6.75
CA ALA A 18 -10.55 -2.81 7.65
C ALA A 18 -11.45 -1.62 8.03
N ALA A 19 -10.87 -0.47 8.37
CA ALA A 19 -11.63 0.74 8.66
C ALA A 19 -12.49 1.18 7.47
N LYS A 20 -11.92 1.14 6.26
CA LYS A 20 -12.65 1.43 5.02
C LYS A 20 -13.80 0.46 4.81
N THR A 21 -13.57 -0.84 4.92
CA THR A 21 -14.61 -1.87 4.75
C THR A 21 -15.76 -1.68 5.75
N LEU A 22 -15.46 -1.40 7.01
CA LEU A 22 -16.46 -1.14 8.04
C LEU A 22 -17.24 0.16 7.77
N SER A 23 -16.54 1.22 7.37
CA SER A 23 -17.16 2.50 7.00
C SER A 23 -18.09 2.35 5.79
N ASP A 24 -17.67 1.64 4.75
CA ASP A 24 -18.48 1.36 3.56
C ASP A 24 -19.74 0.53 3.91
N ALA A 25 -19.65 -0.33 4.93
CA ALA A 25 -20.77 -1.09 5.48
C ALA A 25 -21.68 -0.28 6.43
N GLY A 26 -21.39 1.01 6.65
CA GLY A 26 -22.20 1.92 7.45
C GLY A 26 -21.85 2.01 8.93
N VAL A 27 -20.75 1.39 9.38
CA VAL A 27 -20.23 1.55 10.75
C VAL A 27 -19.59 2.94 10.85
N LYS A 28 -20.14 3.80 11.71
CA LYS A 28 -19.72 5.22 11.80
C LYS A 28 -18.77 5.52 12.96
N ASP A 29 -18.82 4.72 14.03
CA ASP A 29 -18.04 4.95 15.24
C ASP A 29 -16.77 4.08 15.22
N ILE A 30 -15.73 4.61 14.55
CA ILE A 30 -14.45 3.94 14.36
C ILE A 30 -13.33 4.84 14.88
N LEU A 31 -12.51 4.32 15.81
CA LEU A 31 -11.30 4.96 16.29
C LEU A 31 -10.08 4.13 15.85
N ILE A 32 -9.16 4.76 15.11
CA ILE A 32 -7.88 4.14 14.71
C ILE A 32 -6.78 4.69 15.62
N LEU A 33 -6.07 3.81 16.32
CA LEU A 33 -4.92 4.15 17.16
C LEU A 33 -3.63 3.71 16.48
N GLU A 34 -2.83 4.66 16.01
CA GLU A 34 -1.52 4.42 15.40
C GLU A 34 -0.41 4.83 16.36
N ALA A 35 0.61 3.97 16.50
CA ALA A 35 1.71 4.21 17.42
C ALA A 35 2.68 5.30 16.93
N THR A 36 2.78 5.47 15.60
CA THR A 36 3.67 6.45 14.97
C THR A 36 2.92 7.72 14.57
N ASN A 37 3.64 8.70 14.03
CA ASN A 37 3.07 9.96 13.53
C ASN A 37 2.58 9.88 12.08
N ARG A 38 2.45 8.69 11.49
CA ARG A 38 2.04 8.49 10.09
C ARG A 38 1.26 7.19 9.90
N ILE A 39 0.36 7.18 8.93
CA ILE A 39 -0.29 5.95 8.46
C ILE A 39 0.64 5.14 7.53
N GLY A 40 0.25 3.92 7.17
CA GLY A 40 0.92 3.08 6.15
C GLY A 40 1.79 1.97 6.73
N GLY A 41 2.27 2.10 7.97
CA GLY A 41 3.04 1.06 8.66
C GLY A 41 4.31 0.66 7.89
N ARG A 42 4.34 -0.57 7.37
CA ARG A 42 5.45 -1.15 6.59
C ARG A 42 5.48 -0.73 5.10
N ILE A 43 4.52 0.06 4.64
CA ILE A 43 4.61 0.76 3.34
C ILE A 43 5.11 2.17 3.67
N ARG A 44 6.40 2.42 3.43
CA ARG A 44 7.10 3.59 3.97
C ARG A 44 8.23 4.03 3.04
N ASN A 45 8.19 5.28 2.62
CA ASN A 45 9.30 5.94 1.97
C ASN A 45 10.14 6.80 2.93
N THR A 46 11.33 7.17 2.48
CA THR A 46 12.19 8.19 3.07
C THR A 46 12.89 8.97 1.97
N TYR A 47 13.35 10.17 2.30
CA TYR A 47 14.21 10.94 1.41
C TYR A 47 15.67 10.53 1.60
N PHE A 48 16.37 10.17 0.53
CA PHE A 48 17.76 9.75 0.51
C PHE A 48 18.41 10.07 -0.84
N ALA A 49 19.58 10.72 -0.82
CA ALA A 49 20.34 11.08 -2.03
C ALA A 49 19.48 11.78 -3.11
N ASP A 50 18.77 12.83 -2.70
CA ASP A 50 17.87 13.64 -3.52
C ASP A 50 16.65 12.90 -4.14
N LEU A 51 16.39 11.68 -3.68
CA LEU A 51 15.30 10.83 -4.17
C LEU A 51 14.40 10.38 -3.01
N ASN A 52 13.14 10.10 -3.32
CA ASN A 52 12.28 9.33 -2.44
C ASN A 52 12.51 7.85 -2.71
N VAL A 53 12.86 7.09 -1.68
CA VAL A 53 13.08 5.64 -1.76
C VAL A 53 12.21 4.92 -0.76
N GLU A 54 11.73 3.74 -1.11
CA GLU A 54 10.97 2.88 -0.20
C GLU A 54 11.92 2.17 0.77
N THR A 55 11.66 2.35 2.06
CA THR A 55 12.30 1.61 3.17
C THR A 55 11.48 0.40 3.61
N GLY A 56 10.26 0.29 3.08
CA GLY A 56 9.31 -0.77 3.34
C GLY A 56 9.05 -1.63 2.10
N ALA A 57 7.78 -1.98 1.86
CA ALA A 57 7.39 -2.66 0.64
C ALA A 57 7.69 -1.78 -0.60
N ASN A 58 8.32 -2.39 -1.62
CA ASN A 58 8.76 -1.69 -2.83
C ASN A 58 8.32 -2.39 -4.15
N TRP A 59 7.67 -3.56 -4.05
CA TRP A 59 7.14 -4.30 -5.19
C TRP A 59 5.65 -4.56 -5.04
N ILE A 60 4.98 -4.66 -6.18
CA ILE A 60 3.68 -5.34 -6.31
C ILE A 60 4.00 -6.70 -6.92
N GLU A 61 3.97 -7.72 -6.07
CA GLU A 61 4.28 -9.09 -6.47
C GLU A 61 3.02 -9.79 -6.99
N GLY A 62 3.17 -10.72 -7.95
CA GLY A 62 2.04 -11.43 -8.53
C GLY A 62 1.19 -10.55 -9.45
N VAL A 63 1.79 -9.98 -10.49
CA VAL A 63 1.11 -9.23 -11.55
C VAL A 63 1.10 -10.02 -12.86
N HIS A 64 0.08 -9.81 -13.70
CA HIS A 64 -0.12 -10.53 -14.97
C HIS A 64 -0.35 -12.06 -14.83
N GLY A 65 -0.90 -12.50 -13.69
CA GLY A 65 -1.40 -13.86 -13.51
C GLY A 65 -2.83 -14.03 -14.06
N GLU A 66 -3.43 -15.20 -13.81
CA GLU A 66 -4.82 -15.47 -14.17
C GLU A 66 -5.81 -14.60 -13.40
N GLU A 67 -5.50 -14.32 -12.12
CA GLU A 67 -6.27 -13.40 -11.29
C GLU A 67 -5.58 -12.04 -11.21
N GLN A 68 -6.40 -10.99 -11.17
CA GLN A 68 -5.91 -9.63 -11.09
C GLN A 68 -5.61 -9.25 -9.64
N ASN A 69 -4.37 -8.81 -9.39
CA ASN A 69 -3.97 -8.32 -8.07
C ASN A 69 -4.62 -6.96 -7.78
N PRO A 70 -5.42 -6.80 -6.72
CA PRO A 70 -6.11 -5.54 -6.42
C PRO A 70 -5.15 -4.38 -6.11
N ILE A 71 -3.93 -4.68 -5.64
CA ILE A 71 -2.90 -3.65 -5.41
C ILE A 71 -2.37 -3.12 -6.74
N TRP A 72 -2.31 -3.96 -7.79
CA TRP A 72 -1.91 -3.52 -9.13
C TRP A 72 -2.92 -2.55 -9.73
N GLU A 73 -4.22 -2.86 -9.62
CA GLU A 73 -5.28 -1.95 -10.07
C GLU A 73 -5.20 -0.60 -9.36
N MET A 74 -5.05 -0.62 -8.04
CA MET A 74 -4.94 0.60 -7.25
C MET A 74 -3.73 1.44 -7.65
N ALA A 75 -2.58 0.82 -7.87
CA ALA A 75 -1.38 1.53 -8.32
C ALA A 75 -1.58 2.21 -9.69
N GLN A 76 -2.27 1.54 -10.62
CA GLN A 76 -2.59 2.10 -11.92
C GLN A 76 -3.61 3.24 -11.84
N GLN A 77 -4.66 3.11 -11.02
CA GLN A 77 -5.64 4.17 -10.78
C GLN A 77 -5.01 5.43 -10.17
N LEU A 78 -3.99 5.26 -9.33
CA LEU A 78 -3.24 6.36 -8.73
C LEU A 78 -2.12 6.91 -9.64
N GLY A 79 -1.88 6.31 -10.80
CA GLY A 79 -0.83 6.73 -11.73
C GLY A 79 0.59 6.58 -11.17
N LEU A 80 0.84 5.60 -10.32
CA LEU A 80 2.17 5.38 -9.73
C LEU A 80 3.17 4.92 -10.80
N ARG A 81 4.35 5.56 -10.83
CA ARG A 81 5.46 5.12 -11.69
C ARG A 81 5.95 3.76 -11.19
N THR A 82 5.86 2.74 -12.05
CA THR A 82 6.32 1.38 -11.77
C THR A 82 7.20 0.87 -12.90
N PHE A 83 8.06 -0.10 -12.59
CA PHE A 83 8.90 -0.79 -13.57
C PHE A 83 8.84 -2.29 -13.32
N ARG A 84 8.69 -3.07 -14.39
CA ARG A 84 8.75 -4.52 -14.32
C ARG A 84 10.20 -4.94 -14.03
N SER A 85 10.41 -5.73 -12.98
CA SER A 85 11.68 -6.41 -12.74
C SER A 85 11.70 -7.74 -13.48
N ASP A 86 12.64 -7.88 -14.42
CA ASP A 86 12.92 -9.13 -15.12
C ASP A 86 14.02 -9.91 -14.37
N TYR A 87 13.61 -10.97 -13.67
CA TYR A 87 14.54 -11.84 -12.94
C TYR A 87 15.31 -12.80 -13.86
N SER A 88 14.86 -12.99 -15.10
CA SER A 88 15.56 -13.82 -16.10
C SER A 88 16.68 -13.05 -16.81
N ASN A 89 16.60 -11.72 -16.81
CA ASN A 89 17.61 -10.84 -17.37
C ASN A 89 17.85 -9.62 -16.49
N LEU A 90 18.58 -9.81 -15.38
CA LEU A 90 18.88 -8.75 -14.41
C LEU A 90 19.56 -7.52 -15.03
N SER A 91 20.36 -7.72 -16.09
CA SER A 91 21.03 -6.61 -16.78
C SER A 91 20.03 -5.62 -17.41
N SER A 92 18.85 -6.12 -17.82
CA SER A 92 17.78 -5.28 -18.37
C SER A 92 17.12 -4.37 -17.35
N ASN A 93 17.23 -4.68 -16.04
CA ASN A 93 16.67 -3.87 -14.96
C ASN A 93 17.55 -2.66 -14.61
N THR A 94 18.78 -2.60 -15.13
CA THR A 94 19.80 -1.62 -14.68
C THR A 94 19.77 -0.32 -15.51
N TYR A 95 19.07 -0.29 -16.65
CA TYR A 95 19.20 0.80 -17.63
C TYR A 95 17.88 1.15 -18.34
N LYS A 96 16.92 1.75 -17.64
CA LYS A 96 15.80 2.48 -18.26
C LYS A 96 15.43 3.71 -17.45
N GLN A 97 16.38 4.62 -17.26
CA GLN A 97 16.05 6.02 -17.00
C GLN A 97 15.97 6.72 -18.36
N GLU A 98 14.76 6.78 -18.92
CA GLU A 98 14.36 7.97 -19.68
C GLU A 98 13.80 9.01 -18.69
#